data_AF-T0Z487-F1
#
_entry.id   AF-T0Z487-F1
#
_cell.length_a   1.000
_cell.length_b   1.000
_cell.length_c   1.000
_cell.angle_alpha   90.00
_cell.angle_beta   90.00
_cell.angle_gamma   90.00
#
_symmetry.space_group_name_H-M   'P 1'
#
loop_
_entity.id
_entity.type
_entity.pdbx_description
1 polymer ?
#
loop_
_entity_poly.entity_id
_entity_poly.type
_entity_poly.pdbx_seq_one_letter_code
_entity_poly.pdbx_strand_id
1 'polypeptide(L)' 'MPGNIVDTWIEEALQQGLQQGIQKEQDLVVRNLLERGGFTLEQIAEIVGAEPSRVREIAQERSRRS' A
#
# COMPACT_ATOMS: atom_id res chain seq x y z
N MET A 1 -13.30 -22.28 29.22
CA MET A 1 -13.73 -20.86 29.25
C MET A 1 -13.87 -20.44 27.80
N PRO A 2 -15.02 -19.95 27.33
CA PRO A 2 -15.06 -19.36 25.99
C PRO A 2 -14.18 -18.12 26.06
N GLY A 3 -13.02 -18.15 25.38
CA GLY A 3 -12.18 -16.96 25.23
C GLY A 3 -13.02 -15.82 24.68
N ASN A 4 -12.79 -14.60 25.17
CA ASN A 4 -13.64 -13.45 24.88
C ASN A 4 -13.60 -13.12 23.38
N ILE A 5 -14.55 -13.68 22.63
CA ILE A 5 -14.64 -13.58 21.17
C ILE A 5 -14.55 -12.11 20.73
N VAL A 6 -15.14 -11.19 21.49
CA VAL A 6 -15.13 -9.75 21.21
C VAL A 6 -13.72 -9.16 21.14
N ASP A 7 -12.79 -9.58 22.00
CA ASP A 7 -11.42 -9.07 22.00
C ASP A 7 -10.69 -9.50 20.71
N THR A 8 -10.92 -10.73 20.26
CA THR A 8 -10.36 -11.25 18.99
C THR A 8 -10.85 -10.45 17.78
N TRP A 9 -12.16 -10.14 17.70
CA TRP A 9 -12.69 -9.32 16.60
C TRP A 9 -12.09 -7.91 16.58
N ILE A 10 -11.87 -7.30 17.75
CA ILE A 10 -11.27 -5.97 17.84
C ILE A 10 -9.81 -6.00 17.37
N GLU A 11 -9.03 -6.99 17.80
CA GLU A 11 -7.64 -7.17 17.37
C GLU A 11 -7.55 -7.37 15.85
N GLU A 12 -8.40 -8.24 15.28
CA GLU A 12 -8.46 -8.47 13.84
C GLU A 12 -8.82 -7.20 13.07
N ALA A 13 -9.82 -6.46 13.53
CA ALA A 13 -10.24 -5.21 12.89
C ALA A 13 -9.12 -4.14 12.93
N LEU A 14 -8.40 -4.03 14.04
CA LEU A 14 -7.26 -3.11 14.16
C LEU A 14 -6.10 -3.52 13.25
N GLN A 15 -5.77 -4.81 13.20
CA GLN A 15 -4.73 -5.33 12.30
C GLN A 15 -5.08 -5.07 10.83
N GLN A 16 -6.33 -5.32 10.43
CA GLN A 16 -6.79 -5.02 9.08
C GLN A 16 -6.75 -3.52 8.77
N GLY A 17 -7.20 -2.68 9.70
CA GLY A 17 -7.17 -1.23 9.55
C GLY A 17 -5.74 -0.70 9.40
N LEU A 18 -4.79 -1.20 10.20
CA LEU A 18 -3.38 -0.84 10.10
C LEU A 18 -2.77 -1.28 8.77
N GLN A 19 -3.01 -2.52 8.34
CA GLN A 19 -2.52 -3.02 7.04
C GLN A 19 -3.05 -2.18 5.88
N GLN A 20 -4.35 -1.84 5.90
CA GLN A 20 -4.95 -0.96 4.89
C GLN A 20 -4.37 0.46 4.93
N GLY A 21 -4.09 0.99 6.12
CA GLY A 21 -3.46 2.30 6.29
C GLY A 21 -2.06 2.35 5.69
N ILE A 22 -1.23 1.34 6.01
CA ILE A 22 0.12 1.20 5.46
C ILE A 22 0.07 1.10 3.93
N GLN A 23 -0.81 0.26 3.38
CA GLN A 23 -0.95 0.09 1.94
C GLN A 23 -1.34 1.41 1.24
N LYS A 24 -2.27 2.19 1.84
CA LYS A 24 -2.68 3.49 1.29
C LYS A 24 -1.54 4.50 1.27
N GLU A 25 -0.76 4.57 2.36
CA GLU A 25 0.41 5.45 2.42
C GLU A 25 1.46 5.05 1.38
N GLN A 26 1.77 3.75 1.25
CA GLN A 26 2.68 3.26 0.22
C GLN A 26 2.20 3.64 -1.19
N ASP A 27 0.92 3.44 -1.49
CA ASP A 27 0.34 3.80 -2.79
C ASP A 27 0.43 5.31 -3.07
N LEU A 28 0.26 6.16 -2.05
CA LEU A 28 0.43 7.61 -2.16
C LEU A 28 1.88 8.01 -2.45
N VAL A 29 2.84 7.42 -1.76
CA VAL A 29 4.26 7.66 -2.00
C VAL A 29 4.64 7.25 -3.41
N VAL A 30 4.18 6.08 -3.88
CA VAL A 30 4.39 5.62 -5.26
C VAL A 30 3.87 6.66 -6.26
N ARG A 31 2.63 7.14 -6.10
CA ARG A 31 2.04 8.15 -6.99
C ARG A 31 2.84 9.45 -7.01
N ASN A 32 3.26 9.93 -5.85
CA ASN A 32 4.09 11.13 -5.72
C ASN A 32 5.45 10.97 -6.43
N LEU A 33 6.09 9.80 -6.32
CA LEU A 33 7.37 9.54 -6.99
C LEU A 33 7.22 9.42 -8.51
N LEU A 34 6.15 8.78 -8.98
CA LEU A 34 5.81 8.71 -10.40
C LEU A 34 5.54 10.10 -11.00
N GLU A 35 4.92 11.00 -10.23
CA GLU A 35 4.64 12.37 -10.64
C GLU A 35 5.89 13.25 -10.75
N ARG A 36 6.82 13.10 -9.80
CA ARG A 36 8.09 13.83 -9.81
C ARG A 36 9.00 13.41 -10.97
N GLY A 37 8.90 12.15 -11.40
CA GLY A 37 9.81 11.56 -12.37
C GLY A 37 11.22 11.39 -11.80
N GLY A 38 12.12 10.80 -12.59
CA GLY A 38 13.53 10.61 -12.21
C GLY A 38 13.84 9.30 -11.47
N PHE A 39 12.84 8.47 -11.20
CA PHE A 39 13.01 7.12 -10.66
C PHE A 39 12.39 6.07 -11.59
N THR A 40 13.03 4.90 -11.70
CA THR A 40 12.42 3.73 -12.33
C THR A 40 11.40 3.09 -11.40
N LEU A 41 10.54 2.21 -11.93
CA LEU A 41 9.54 1.49 -11.12
C LEU A 41 10.21 0.63 -10.04
N GLU A 42 11.37 0.05 -10.35
CA GLU A 42 12.16 -0.79 -9.46
C GLU A 42 12.76 0.03 -8.32
N GLN A 43 13.27 1.24 -8.60
CA GLN A 43 13.77 2.15 -7.57
C GLN A 43 12.65 2.63 -6.65
N ILE A 44 11.47 2.93 -7.20
CA ILE A 44 10.30 3.30 -6.41
C ILE A 44 9.87 2.13 -5.50
N ALA A 45 9.88 0.91 -6.02
CA ALA A 45 9.56 -0.30 -5.25
C ALA A 45 10.52 -0.48 -4.06
N GLU A 46 11.82 -0.31 -4.30
CA GLU A 46 12.85 -0.36 -3.26
C GLU A 46 12.66 0.73 -2.18
N ILE A 47 12.41 1.98 -2.58
CA ILE A 47 12.19 3.11 -1.65
C ILE A 47 10.98 2.87 -0.75
N VAL A 48 9.88 2.37 -1.33
CA VAL A 48 8.60 2.22 -0.63
C VAL A 48 8.51 0.88 0.12
N GLY A 49 9.45 -0.03 -0.13
CA GLY A 49 9.41 -1.40 0.40
C GLY A 49 8.20 -2.17 -0.13
N ALA A 50 7.86 -1.96 -1.41
CA ALA A 50 6.73 -2.58 -2.08
C ALA A 50 7.21 -3.49 -3.21
N GLU A 51 6.36 -4.43 -3.63
CA GLU A 51 6.63 -5.27 -4.79
C GLU A 51 6.64 -4.44 -6.09
N PRO A 52 7.60 -4.64 -7.01
CA PRO A 52 7.64 -3.93 -8.29
C PRO A 52 6.35 -4.07 -9.11
N SER A 53 5.68 -5.21 -9.00
CA SER A 53 4.37 -5.47 -9.63
C SER A 53 3.28 -4.50 -9.16
N ARG A 54 3.26 -4.16 -7.87
CA ARG A 54 2.31 -3.21 -7.28
C ARG A 54 2.56 -1.79 -7.80
N VAL A 55 3.83 -1.39 -7.86
CA VAL A 55 4.22 -0.09 -8.42
C VAL A 55 3.80 0.03 -9.89
N ARG A 56 3.97 -1.04 -10.68
CA ARG A 56 3.54 -1.09 -12.08
C ARG A 56 2.02 -0.99 -12.23
N GLU A 57 1.25 -1.67 -11.38
CA GLU A 57 -0.21 -1.58 -11.36
C GLU A 57 -0.68 -0.13 -11.12
N ILE A 58 -0.12 0.54 -10.10
CA ILE A 58 -0.45 1.94 -9.78
C ILE A 58 -0.09 2.88 -10.94
N ALA A 59 1.05 2.66 -11.59
CA ALA A 59 1.45 3.44 -12.77
C ALA A 59 0.46 3.25 -13.95
N GLN A 60 -0.03 2.02 -14.16
CA GLN A 60 -1.03 1.73 -15.19
C GLN A 60 -2.39 2.34 -14.88
N GLU A 61 -2.86 2.25 -13.64
CA GLU A 61 -4.10 2.91 -13.20
C GLU A 61 -4.05 4.42 -13.45
N ARG A 62 -2.91 5.04 -13.16
CA ARG A 62 -2.69 6.47 -13.44
C ARG A 62 -2.78 6.76 -14.94
N SER A 63 -2.11 5.97 -15.77
CA SER A 63 -2.13 6.16 -17.23
C SER A 63 -3.51 5.98 -17.85
N ARG A 64 -4.40 5.18 -17.24
CA ARG A 64 -5.80 5.03 -17.69
C ARG A 64 -6.70 6.21 -17.30
N ARG A 65 -6.29 7.00 -16.31
CA ARG A 65 -7.05 8.13 -15.77
C ARG A 65 -6.59 9.49 -16.32
N SER A 66 -5.46 9.51 -17.02
CA SER A 66 -4.92 10.69 -17.73
C SER A 66 -5.39 10.73 -19.17
#